data_AF-A0A3P5HEJ8-F1
#
_entry.id   AF-A0A3P5HEJ8-F1
#
_cell.length_a   1.000
_cell.length_b   1.000
_cell.length_c   1.000
_cell.angle_alpha   90.00
_cell.angle_beta   90.00
_cell.angle_gamma   90.00
#
_symmetry.space_group_name_H-M   'P 1'
#
loop_
_entity.id
_entity.type
_entity.pdbx_description
1 polymer ?
#
loop_
_entity_poly.entity_id
_entity_poly.type
_entity_poly.pdbx_seq_one_letter_code
_entity_poly.pdbx_strand_id
1 'polypeptide(L)'
;MAVFVLISLLVNVRTSVQVIDNSDLVKVHRVDNVPVGLAMPLSLTTRIGHAMVASYEMIFTQPDSVTYSKTGMLFGAELVSKAPTFVPESGNHQSFRDYAQNCVMGDIYLNHKYTLEELMASADPYTLIFSRPSPLRGVYDSNNNFVTCKDASVSLKDKLNLDTQSGGKTWHYYAQQLFGGRPDPNLLFSTLIGDSYSYFYGSSKSASQIIRQNVTINALKEGITSYAARNGDSASLVNLATTSSMEKQRLAHVSIGHVAMRTLP
;
A
#
# COMPACT_ATOMS: atom_id res chain seq x y z
N MET A 1 -54.33 21.98 -1.01
CA MET A 1 -54.06 21.54 0.38
C MET A 1 -53.09 20.35 0.43
N ALA A 2 -53.39 19.20 -0.19
CA ALA A 2 -52.55 18.00 -0.10
C ALA A 2 -51.08 18.18 -0.54
N VAL A 3 -50.83 18.90 -1.63
CA VAL A 3 -49.46 19.16 -2.14
C VAL A 3 -48.64 20.01 -1.17
N PHE A 4 -49.24 21.02 -0.55
CA PHE A 4 -48.59 21.86 0.45
C PHE A 4 -48.24 21.09 1.73
N VAL A 5 -49.12 20.18 2.15
CA VAL A 5 -48.87 19.27 3.28
C VAL A 5 -47.71 18.32 2.97
N LEU A 6 -47.65 17.78 1.75
CA LEU A 6 -46.63 16.84 1.31
C LEU A 6 -45.24 17.50 1.18
N ILE A 7 -45.18 18.71 0.61
CA ILE A 7 -43.94 19.51 0.57
C ILE A 7 -43.49 19.90 1.98
N SER A 8 -44.42 20.29 2.86
CA SER A 8 -44.10 20.63 4.25
C SER A 8 -43.57 19.42 5.02
N LEU A 9 -44.10 18.22 4.77
CA LEU A 9 -43.65 16.97 5.37
C LEU A 9 -42.22 16.60 4.92
N LEU A 10 -41.93 16.75 3.62
CA LEU A 10 -40.63 16.43 3.03
C LEU A 10 -39.50 17.35 3.54
N VAL A 11 -39.81 18.60 3.89
CA VAL A 11 -38.83 19.59 4.36
C VAL A 11 -38.67 19.58 5.89
N ASN A 12 -39.76 19.38 6.63
CA ASN A 12 -39.74 19.48 8.10
C ASN A 12 -39.41 18.15 8.80
N VAL A 13 -39.75 17.00 8.21
CA VAL A 13 -39.39 15.71 8.81
C VAL A 13 -37.92 15.42 8.53
N ARG A 14 -37.17 15.12 9.59
CA ARG A 14 -35.73 14.93 9.55
C ARG A 14 -35.41 13.48 9.91
N THR A 15 -34.49 12.88 9.17
CA THR A 15 -34.02 11.51 9.40
C THR A 15 -32.50 11.49 9.43
N SER A 16 -31.96 10.53 10.17
CA SER A 16 -30.53 10.22 10.14
C SER A 16 -30.25 9.26 8.98
N VAL A 17 -29.22 9.55 8.19
CA VAL A 17 -28.77 8.70 7.08
C VAL A 17 -27.36 8.21 7.38
N GLN A 18 -27.07 6.98 6.98
CA GLN A 18 -25.72 6.42 7.01
C GLN A 18 -25.17 6.37 5.60
N VAL A 19 -24.00 6.97 5.40
CA VAL A 19 -23.23 6.86 4.18
C VAL A 19 -22.17 5.78 4.41
N ILE A 20 -22.30 4.71 3.64
CA ILE A 20 -21.36 3.59 3.63
C ILE A 20 -20.56 3.73 2.35
N ASP A 21 -19.28 4.09 2.48
CA ASP A 21 -18.36 4.03 1.35
C ASP A 21 -17.92 2.57 1.15
N ASN A 22 -18.19 2.03 -0.04
CA ASN A 22 -17.78 0.66 -0.36
C ASN A 22 -16.25 0.52 -0.57
N SER A 23 -15.53 1.64 -0.65
CA SER A 23 -14.06 1.71 -0.76
C SER A 23 -13.38 1.73 0.62
N ASP A 24 -13.97 2.40 1.63
CA ASP A 24 -13.49 2.44 3.02
C ASP A 24 -14.61 2.01 3.98
N LEU A 25 -14.68 0.72 4.25
CA LEU A 25 -15.73 0.13 5.11
C LEU A 25 -15.53 0.39 6.61
N VAL A 26 -14.36 0.90 7.00
CA VAL A 26 -14.06 1.16 8.41
C VAL A 26 -14.69 2.48 8.85
N LYS A 27 -14.96 3.40 7.91
CA LYS A 27 -15.60 4.68 8.17
C LYS A 27 -17.07 4.68 7.74
N VAL A 28 -17.97 4.46 8.69
CA VAL A 28 -19.40 4.74 8.49
C VAL A 28 -19.66 6.19 8.86
N HIS A 29 -19.98 7.01 7.86
CA HIS A 29 -20.32 8.41 8.08
C HIS A 29 -21.80 8.53 8.40
N ARG A 30 -22.11 8.93 9.63
CA ARG A 30 -23.48 9.21 10.06
C ARG A 30 -23.76 10.71 9.91
N VAL A 31 -24.79 11.05 9.16
CA VAL A 31 -25.28 12.42 9.01
C VAL A 31 -26.68 12.48 9.62
N ASP A 32 -26.81 13.24 10.71
CA ASP A 32 -28.09 13.48 11.35
C ASP A 32 -28.77 14.72 10.74
N ASN A 33 -30.09 14.83 10.94
CA ASN A 33 -30.89 16.00 10.55
C ASN A 33 -31.05 16.25 9.03
N VAL A 34 -31.14 15.19 8.22
CA VAL A 34 -31.39 15.30 6.77
C VAL A 34 -32.90 15.33 6.49
N PRO A 35 -33.42 16.30 5.71
CA PRO A 35 -34.83 16.30 5.31
C PRO A 35 -35.22 15.02 4.58
N VAL A 36 -36.37 14.44 4.94
CA VAL A 36 -36.89 13.22 4.29
C VAL A 36 -37.05 13.39 2.78
N GLY A 37 -37.36 14.59 2.32
CA GLY A 37 -37.46 14.93 0.90
C GLY A 37 -36.19 14.70 0.10
N LEU A 38 -35.02 14.79 0.75
CA LEU A 38 -33.74 14.46 0.13
C LEU A 38 -33.34 13.02 0.45
N ALA A 39 -33.52 12.58 1.70
CA ALA A 39 -33.09 11.26 2.14
C ALA A 39 -33.82 10.11 1.43
N MET A 40 -35.14 10.21 1.22
CA MET A 40 -35.91 9.11 0.62
C MET A 40 -35.51 8.83 -0.84
N PRO A 41 -35.55 9.80 -1.77
CA PRO A 41 -35.16 9.56 -3.16
C PRO A 41 -33.71 9.11 -3.29
N LEU A 42 -32.79 9.70 -2.52
CA LEU A 42 -31.37 9.31 -2.51
C LEU A 42 -31.17 7.89 -1.97
N SER A 43 -31.89 7.50 -0.91
CA SER A 43 -31.80 6.14 -0.36
C SER A 43 -32.32 5.08 -1.34
N LEU A 44 -33.42 5.38 -2.04
CA LEU A 44 -34.02 4.48 -3.01
C LEU A 44 -33.11 4.29 -4.22
N THR A 45 -32.62 5.38 -4.81
CA THR A 45 -31.69 5.35 -5.94
C THR A 45 -30.39 4.63 -5.58
N THR A 46 -29.84 4.89 -4.39
CA THR A 46 -28.64 4.19 -3.90
C THR A 46 -28.88 2.68 -3.74
N ARG A 47 -30.03 2.26 -3.20
CA ARG A 47 -30.37 0.84 -3.07
C ARG A 47 -30.52 0.14 -4.42
N ILE A 48 -31.20 0.79 -5.37
CA ILE A 48 -31.36 0.25 -6.73
C ILE A 48 -29.99 0.16 -7.42
N GLY A 49 -29.19 1.21 -7.35
CA GLY A 49 -27.83 1.22 -7.91
C GLY A 49 -26.95 0.13 -7.30
N HIS A 50 -27.01 -0.04 -5.97
CA HIS A 50 -26.28 -1.12 -5.29
C HIS A 50 -26.75 -2.51 -5.75
N ALA A 51 -28.06 -2.73 -5.92
CA ALA A 51 -28.58 -4.00 -6.42
C ALA A 51 -28.18 -4.27 -7.88
N MET A 52 -28.16 -3.24 -8.72
CA MET A 52 -27.67 -3.35 -10.11
C MET A 52 -26.18 -3.68 -10.15
N VAL A 53 -25.34 -3.02 -9.35
CA VAL A 53 -23.90 -3.32 -9.26
C VAL A 53 -23.68 -4.74 -8.75
N ALA A 54 -24.39 -5.16 -7.69
CA ALA A 54 -24.26 -6.51 -7.14
C ALA A 54 -24.70 -7.60 -8.12
N SER A 55 -25.76 -7.36 -8.91
CA SER A 55 -26.23 -8.31 -9.92
C SER A 55 -25.30 -8.36 -11.15
N TYR A 56 -24.76 -7.21 -11.56
CA TYR A 56 -23.72 -7.17 -12.60
C TYR A 56 -22.46 -7.94 -12.15
N GLU A 57 -22.03 -7.75 -10.90
CA GLU A 57 -20.94 -8.53 -10.32
C GLU A 57 -21.28 -10.03 -10.33
N MET A 58 -22.48 -10.45 -9.93
CA MET A 58 -22.88 -11.87 -9.90
C MET A 58 -22.87 -12.55 -11.29
N ILE A 59 -23.21 -11.82 -12.36
CA ILE A 59 -23.32 -12.38 -13.72
C ILE A 59 -21.95 -12.34 -14.44
N PHE A 60 -21.12 -11.33 -14.17
CA PHE A 60 -19.83 -11.11 -14.83
C PHE A 60 -18.62 -11.43 -13.95
N THR A 61 -18.80 -12.15 -12.84
CA THR A 61 -17.69 -12.78 -12.13
C THR A 61 -17.14 -13.96 -12.94
N GLN A 62 -15.95 -13.77 -13.52
CA GLN A 62 -15.10 -14.88 -13.96
C GLN A 62 -14.75 -15.74 -12.72
N PRO A 63 -14.57 -17.07 -12.83
CA PRO A 63 -14.32 -17.95 -11.67
C PRO A 63 -13.06 -17.62 -10.85
N ASP A 64 -12.16 -16.81 -11.39
CA ASP A 64 -10.90 -16.43 -10.73
C ASP A 64 -11.04 -15.03 -10.10
N SER A 65 -11.48 -15.02 -8.84
CA SER A 65 -11.24 -14.06 -7.73
C SER A 65 -11.24 -12.52 -7.93
N VAL A 66 -11.67 -11.95 -9.06
CA VAL A 66 -11.68 -10.49 -9.27
C VAL A 66 -13.10 -9.88 -9.39
N THR A 67 -13.82 -9.87 -8.28
CA THR A 67 -15.05 -9.07 -8.09
C THR A 67 -14.73 -7.57 -8.07
N TYR A 68 -15.57 -6.68 -8.59
CA TYR A 68 -15.23 -5.24 -8.66
C TYR A 68 -15.16 -4.59 -7.25
N SER A 69 -15.93 -5.06 -6.26
CA SER A 69 -15.99 -4.52 -4.90
C SER A 69 -15.31 -5.36 -3.80
N LYS A 70 -15.04 -4.68 -2.67
CA LYS A 70 -14.52 -5.10 -1.33
C LYS A 70 -13.27 -5.98 -1.26
N THR A 71 -13.08 -6.92 -2.17
CA THR A 71 -11.96 -7.88 -2.21
C THR A 71 -11.36 -8.08 -3.60
N GLY A 72 -11.95 -7.58 -4.68
CA GLY A 72 -11.33 -7.75 -6.00
C GLY A 72 -10.72 -6.47 -6.57
N MET A 73 -10.93 -6.20 -7.85
CA MET A 73 -10.06 -5.34 -8.69
C MET A 73 -9.71 -3.97 -8.09
N LEU A 74 -10.70 -3.24 -7.57
CA LEU A 74 -10.47 -1.89 -7.04
C LEU A 74 -9.66 -1.92 -5.74
N PHE A 75 -9.99 -2.86 -4.86
CA PHE A 75 -9.24 -3.09 -3.63
C PHE A 75 -7.83 -3.61 -3.94
N GLY A 76 -7.67 -4.48 -4.93
CA GLY A 76 -6.38 -4.94 -5.43
C GLY A 76 -5.53 -3.83 -6.03
N ALA A 77 -6.14 -2.90 -6.77
CA ALA A 77 -5.47 -1.71 -7.30
C ALA A 77 -5.02 -0.77 -6.16
N GLU A 78 -5.89 -0.54 -5.18
CA GLU A 78 -5.53 0.24 -3.99
C GLU A 78 -4.38 -0.44 -3.22
N LEU A 79 -4.45 -1.75 -3.04
CA LEU A 79 -3.43 -2.56 -2.38
C LEU A 79 -2.08 -2.47 -3.10
N VAL A 80 -2.08 -2.59 -4.43
CA VAL A 80 -0.89 -2.43 -5.27
C VAL A 80 -0.35 -1.00 -5.21
N SER A 81 -1.22 0.01 -5.16
CA SER A 81 -0.81 1.41 -5.02
C SER A 81 -0.22 1.72 -3.64
N LYS A 82 -0.67 1.01 -2.61
CA LYS A 82 -0.28 1.21 -1.21
C LYS A 82 0.91 0.36 -0.79
N ALA A 83 1.11 -0.81 -1.38
CA ALA A 83 2.22 -1.71 -1.06
C ALA A 83 3.61 -1.05 -1.12
N PRO A 84 3.94 -0.17 -2.09
CA PRO A 84 5.21 0.57 -2.12
C PRO A 84 5.44 1.53 -0.95
N THR A 85 4.42 1.80 -0.11
CA THR A 85 4.51 2.65 1.08
C THR A 85 4.73 1.85 2.36
N PHE A 86 4.81 0.52 2.27
CA PHE A 86 5.06 -0.30 3.44
C PHE A 86 6.46 -0.06 4.00
N VAL A 87 6.57 0.09 5.31
CA VAL A 87 7.82 0.27 6.04
C VAL A 87 8.02 -0.90 7.00
N PRO A 88 9.27 -1.22 7.39
CA PRO A 88 9.51 -2.16 8.47
C PRO A 88 8.83 -1.66 9.74
N GLU A 89 8.37 -2.58 10.59
CA GLU A 89 7.87 -2.23 11.91
C GLU A 89 8.93 -1.41 12.70
N SER A 90 8.44 -0.51 13.55
CA SER A 90 9.20 0.54 14.24
C SER A 90 10.51 0.09 14.90
N GLY A 91 10.59 -1.16 15.38
CA GLY A 91 11.80 -1.71 16.00
C GLY A 91 12.99 -1.86 15.05
N ASN A 92 12.77 -2.20 13.79
CA ASN A 92 13.83 -2.43 12.79
C ASN A 92 14.01 -1.27 11.80
N HIS A 93 13.07 -0.33 11.82
CA HIS A 93 13.02 0.82 10.93
C HIS A 93 14.23 1.76 11.09
N GLN A 94 14.63 2.07 12.33
CA GLN A 94 15.80 2.92 12.59
C GLN A 94 17.10 2.23 12.18
N SER A 95 17.29 0.97 12.58
CA SER A 95 18.49 0.20 12.21
C SER A 95 18.63 0.04 10.70
N PHE A 96 17.51 -0.11 9.98
CA PHE A 96 17.54 -0.15 8.52
C PHE A 96 17.92 1.20 7.91
N ARG A 97 17.39 2.31 8.42
CA ARG A 97 17.80 3.64 7.96
C ARG A 97 19.30 3.85 8.14
N ASP A 98 19.83 3.52 9.32
CA ASP A 98 21.25 3.69 9.61
C ASP A 98 22.12 2.78 8.71
N TYR A 99 21.65 1.56 8.41
CA TYR A 99 22.27 0.66 7.43
C TYR A 99 22.22 1.23 6.01
N ALA A 100 21.07 1.72 5.55
CA ALA A 100 20.94 2.31 4.23
C ALA A 100 21.85 3.54 4.06
N GLN A 101 21.92 4.38 5.08
CA GLN A 101 22.73 5.60 5.06
C GLN A 101 24.24 5.33 5.10
N ASN A 102 24.67 4.46 6.02
CA ASN A 102 26.11 4.25 6.22
C ASN A 102 26.66 3.15 5.32
N CYS A 103 25.90 2.09 5.06
CA CYS A 103 26.37 0.94 4.29
C CYS A 103 25.99 1.08 2.81
N VAL A 104 24.69 1.21 2.49
CA VAL A 104 24.20 1.19 1.09
C VAL A 104 24.66 2.42 0.31
N MET A 105 24.48 3.64 0.85
CA MET A 105 24.97 4.85 0.18
C MET A 105 26.50 4.85 0.03
N GLY A 106 27.21 4.30 1.02
CA GLY A 106 28.65 4.10 0.91
C GLY A 106 29.02 3.16 -0.23
N ASP A 107 28.28 2.08 -0.41
CA ASP A 107 28.50 1.13 -1.50
C ASP A 107 28.17 1.70 -2.89
N ILE A 108 27.21 2.63 -2.98
CA ILE A 108 26.87 3.36 -4.22
C ILE A 108 27.95 4.39 -4.57
N TYR A 109 28.31 5.26 -3.63
CA TYR A 109 29.16 6.43 -3.91
C TYR A 109 30.66 6.18 -3.82
N LEU A 110 31.12 5.26 -2.95
CA LEU A 110 32.55 5.03 -2.73
C LEU A 110 33.04 3.75 -3.40
N ASN A 111 32.25 2.67 -3.31
CA ASN A 111 32.65 1.37 -3.87
C ASN A 111 32.07 1.12 -5.27
N HIS A 112 31.14 1.96 -5.74
CA HIS A 112 30.44 1.83 -7.02
C HIS A 112 29.92 0.41 -7.32
N LYS A 113 29.40 -0.28 -6.29
CA LYS A 113 28.93 -1.67 -6.44
C LYS A 113 27.66 -1.79 -7.27
N TYR A 114 26.80 -0.79 -7.17
CA TYR A 114 25.53 -0.65 -7.90
C TYR A 114 25.12 0.83 -7.86
N THR A 115 24.24 1.23 -8.77
CA THR A 115 23.69 2.58 -8.78
C THR A 115 22.36 2.66 -8.04
N LEU A 116 21.92 3.88 -7.71
CA LEU A 116 20.58 4.07 -7.17
C LEU A 116 19.51 3.59 -8.17
N GLU A 117 19.68 3.88 -9.45
CA GLU A 117 18.73 3.47 -10.50
C GLU A 117 18.62 1.95 -10.59
N GLU A 118 19.76 1.25 -10.63
CA GLU A 118 19.80 -0.21 -10.64
C GLU A 118 19.16 -0.81 -9.39
N LEU A 119 19.40 -0.21 -8.22
CA LEU A 119 18.80 -0.67 -6.97
C LEU A 119 17.27 -0.50 -6.96
N MET A 120 16.75 0.60 -7.51
CA MET A 120 15.32 0.90 -7.54
C MET A 120 14.57 0.14 -8.63
N ALA A 121 15.22 -0.16 -9.75
CA ALA A 121 14.69 -0.97 -10.84
C ALA A 121 14.87 -2.49 -10.61
N SER A 122 15.68 -2.88 -9.62
CA SER A 122 15.99 -4.28 -9.34
C SER A 122 14.73 -5.09 -8.97
N ALA A 123 14.67 -6.31 -9.49
CA ALA A 123 13.67 -7.29 -9.10
C ALA A 123 13.87 -7.80 -7.67
N ASP A 124 15.07 -7.67 -7.09
CA ASP A 124 15.36 -8.11 -5.73
C ASP A 124 16.42 -7.22 -5.06
N PRO A 125 16.04 -5.99 -4.68
CA PRO A 125 16.93 -5.06 -3.98
C PRO A 125 17.37 -5.59 -2.61
N TYR A 126 16.59 -6.49 -2.01
CA TYR A 126 16.89 -7.11 -0.73
C TYR A 126 18.14 -7.99 -0.81
N THR A 127 18.26 -8.86 -1.80
CA THR A 127 19.49 -9.66 -1.97
C THR A 127 20.67 -8.82 -2.41
N LEU A 128 20.44 -7.78 -3.22
CA LEU A 128 21.50 -6.90 -3.71
C LEU A 128 22.27 -6.20 -2.57
N ILE A 129 21.55 -5.53 -1.66
CA ILE A 129 22.16 -4.76 -0.55
C ILE A 129 22.87 -5.65 0.47
N PHE A 130 22.43 -6.90 0.63
CA PHE A 130 22.99 -7.85 1.60
C PHE A 130 24.02 -8.82 1.00
N SER A 131 24.28 -8.77 -0.31
CA SER A 131 25.16 -9.73 -0.99
C SER A 131 26.63 -9.59 -0.63
N ARG A 132 27.16 -8.36 -0.65
CA ARG A 132 28.57 -8.05 -0.39
C ARG A 132 28.73 -6.77 0.43
N PRO A 133 28.29 -6.73 1.70
CA PRO A 133 28.45 -5.54 2.54
C PRO A 133 29.92 -5.26 2.87
N SER A 134 30.26 -3.99 3.08
CA SER A 134 31.63 -3.60 3.44
C SER A 134 32.05 -4.09 4.85
N PRO A 135 33.26 -4.66 5.02
CA PRO A 135 33.76 -5.06 6.33
C PRO A 135 34.37 -3.88 7.14
N LEU A 136 34.60 -2.73 6.49
CA LEU A 136 35.27 -1.57 7.11
C LEU A 136 34.29 -0.50 7.60
N ARG A 137 33.12 -0.40 6.96
CA ARG A 137 32.06 0.53 7.36
C ARG A 137 31.19 -0.13 8.42
N GLY A 138 30.53 0.66 9.25
CA GLY A 138 29.67 0.15 10.30
C GLY A 138 28.54 1.09 10.66
N VAL A 139 27.65 0.58 11.48
CA VAL A 139 26.51 1.27 12.07
C VAL A 139 26.52 1.07 13.57
N TYR A 140 25.85 1.96 14.29
CA TYR A 140 25.59 1.76 15.70
C TYR A 140 24.29 0.98 15.86
N ASP A 141 24.33 -0.13 16.60
CA ASP A 141 23.12 -0.86 16.99
C ASP A 141 22.33 -0.02 18.01
N SER A 142 21.09 -0.43 18.32
CA SER A 142 20.22 0.21 19.32
C SER A 142 20.86 0.31 20.71
N ASN A 143 21.87 -0.52 21.00
CA ASN A 143 22.66 -0.49 22.23
C ASN A 143 23.92 0.40 22.15
N ASN A 144 24.02 1.23 21.10
CA ASN A 144 25.14 2.13 20.82
C ASN A 144 26.49 1.42 20.61
N ASN A 145 26.46 0.13 20.26
CA ASN A 145 27.64 -0.65 19.91
C ASN A 145 27.96 -0.48 18.42
N PHE A 146 29.24 -0.25 18.09
CA PHE A 146 29.68 -0.22 16.70
C PHE A 146 29.67 -1.65 16.13
N VAL A 147 28.92 -1.85 15.06
CA VAL A 147 28.80 -3.12 14.35
C VAL A 147 29.17 -2.88 12.89
N THR A 148 29.99 -3.76 12.31
CA THR A 148 30.37 -3.63 10.90
C THR A 148 29.14 -3.82 9.99
N CYS A 149 29.13 -3.23 8.80
CA CYS A 149 28.05 -3.42 7.83
C CYS A 149 27.93 -4.90 7.42
N LYS A 150 29.04 -5.65 7.45
CA LYS A 150 29.05 -7.10 7.25
C LYS A 150 28.26 -7.81 8.34
N ASP A 151 28.51 -7.53 9.61
CA ASP A 151 27.83 -8.21 10.72
C ASP A 151 26.38 -7.72 10.88
N ALA A 152 26.15 -6.42 10.72
CA ALA A 152 24.83 -5.80 10.74
C ALA A 152 23.93 -6.35 9.62
N SER A 153 24.50 -6.64 8.45
CA SER A 153 23.75 -7.21 7.32
C SER A 153 23.10 -8.55 7.68
N VAL A 154 23.79 -9.42 8.42
CA VAL A 154 23.28 -10.76 8.76
C VAL A 154 22.08 -10.63 9.68
N SER A 155 22.23 -9.87 10.78
CA SER A 155 21.13 -9.66 11.73
C SER A 155 19.93 -8.96 11.07
N LEU A 156 20.19 -7.91 10.27
CA LEU A 156 19.14 -7.12 9.64
C LEU A 156 18.42 -7.91 8.54
N LYS A 157 19.15 -8.71 7.76
CA LYS A 157 18.60 -9.61 6.74
C LYS A 157 17.61 -10.58 7.37
N ASP A 158 18.01 -11.28 8.44
CA ASP A 158 17.16 -12.27 9.10
C ASP A 158 15.93 -11.63 9.74
N LYS A 159 16.11 -10.50 10.45
CA LYS A 159 15.00 -9.73 11.05
C LYS A 159 13.97 -9.30 10.00
N LEU A 160 14.41 -8.70 8.89
CA LEU A 160 13.51 -8.30 7.81
C LEU A 160 12.81 -9.49 7.16
N ASN A 161 13.49 -10.63 7.00
CA ASN A 161 12.86 -11.82 6.46
C ASN A 161 11.74 -12.34 7.38
N LEU A 162 11.99 -12.36 8.68
CA LEU A 162 11.02 -12.78 9.70
C LEU A 162 9.85 -11.81 9.85
N ASP A 163 10.08 -10.51 9.65
CA ASP A 163 9.03 -9.49 9.76
C ASP A 163 8.08 -9.48 8.56
N THR A 164 8.60 -9.82 7.38
CA THR A 164 7.88 -9.73 6.10
C THR A 164 7.28 -11.05 5.64
N GLN A 165 7.62 -12.17 6.29
CA GLN A 165 6.94 -13.45 6.10
C GLN A 165 5.56 -13.49 6.79
N SER A 166 4.72 -14.44 6.40
CA SER A 166 3.42 -14.67 7.03
C SER A 166 3.57 -14.88 8.54
N GLY A 167 2.86 -14.10 9.34
CA GLY A 167 2.93 -14.12 10.81
C GLY A 167 4.05 -13.25 11.41
N GLY A 168 4.87 -12.60 10.59
CA GLY A 168 5.81 -11.57 11.02
C GLY A 168 5.09 -10.31 11.52
N LYS A 169 5.80 -9.45 12.25
CA LYS A 169 5.18 -8.26 12.84
C LYS A 169 4.78 -7.21 11.80
N THR A 170 5.64 -6.95 10.81
CA THR A 170 5.33 -6.03 9.69
C THR A 170 4.16 -6.59 8.86
N TRP A 171 4.18 -7.90 8.58
CA TRP A 171 3.07 -8.60 7.94
C TRP A 171 1.76 -8.40 8.71
N HIS A 172 1.77 -8.70 10.00
CA HIS A 172 0.58 -8.64 10.85
C HIS A 172 0.04 -7.22 10.97
N TYR A 173 0.92 -6.23 11.10
CA TYR A 173 0.55 -4.82 11.15
C TYR A 173 -0.24 -4.40 9.91
N TYR A 174 0.28 -4.66 8.71
CA TYR A 174 -0.42 -4.30 7.47
C TYR A 174 -1.66 -5.16 7.21
N ALA A 175 -1.62 -6.45 7.55
CA ALA A 175 -2.78 -7.32 7.46
C ALA A 175 -3.92 -6.81 8.35
N GLN A 176 -3.64 -6.41 9.60
CA GLN A 176 -4.65 -5.83 10.48
C GLN A 176 -5.09 -4.43 10.04
N GLN A 177 -4.17 -3.60 9.56
CA GLN A 177 -4.52 -2.25 9.12
C GLN A 177 -5.44 -2.26 7.90
N LEU A 178 -5.25 -3.22 6.99
CA LEU A 178 -6.01 -3.32 5.73
C LEU A 178 -7.25 -4.21 5.86
N PHE A 179 -7.23 -5.20 6.75
CA PHE A 179 -8.28 -6.22 6.87
C PHE A 179 -8.82 -6.43 8.30
N GLY A 180 -8.54 -5.54 9.25
CA GLY A 180 -8.83 -5.70 10.69
C GLY A 180 -10.30 -5.91 11.10
N GLY A 181 -11.24 -5.88 10.15
CA GLY A 181 -12.65 -6.24 10.35
C GLY A 181 -13.06 -7.60 9.78
N ARG A 182 -12.12 -8.40 9.25
CA ARG A 182 -12.42 -9.67 8.57
C ARG A 182 -11.92 -10.89 9.36
N PRO A 183 -12.60 -12.06 9.23
CA PRO A 183 -12.03 -13.32 9.68
C PRO A 183 -10.74 -13.60 8.90
N ASP A 184 -9.70 -14.01 9.61
CA ASP A 184 -8.36 -14.34 9.08
C ASP A 184 -7.69 -13.28 8.17
N PRO A 185 -7.37 -12.07 8.71
CA PRO A 185 -6.71 -10.98 7.98
C PRO A 185 -5.41 -11.40 7.29
N ASN A 186 -4.62 -12.27 7.93
CA ASN A 186 -3.32 -12.70 7.40
C ASN A 186 -3.45 -13.55 6.13
N LEU A 187 -4.44 -14.44 6.08
CA LEU A 187 -4.66 -15.32 4.91
C LEU A 187 -5.24 -14.54 3.72
N LEU A 188 -6.17 -13.61 4.01
CA LEU A 188 -6.70 -12.70 3.00
C LEU A 188 -5.58 -11.82 2.43
N PHE A 189 -4.70 -11.30 3.29
CA PHE A 189 -3.57 -10.49 2.87
C PHE A 189 -2.60 -11.26 1.97
N SER A 190 -2.24 -12.52 2.29
CA SER A 190 -1.34 -13.32 1.44
C SER A 190 -1.90 -13.57 0.05
N THR A 191 -3.20 -13.87 -0.02
CA THR A 191 -3.86 -14.23 -1.27
C THR A 191 -4.04 -12.98 -2.12
N LEU A 192 -4.63 -11.92 -1.55
CA LEU A 192 -4.97 -10.72 -2.30
C LEU A 192 -3.75 -9.93 -2.77
N ILE A 193 -2.67 -9.85 -1.98
CA ILE A 193 -1.43 -9.22 -2.48
C ILE A 193 -0.86 -10.00 -3.67
N GLY A 194 -0.78 -11.33 -3.56
CA GLY A 194 -0.24 -12.18 -4.62
C GLY A 194 -1.05 -12.05 -5.91
N ASP A 195 -2.37 -12.21 -5.79
CA ASP A 195 -3.30 -12.12 -6.91
C ASP A 195 -3.27 -10.73 -7.56
N SER A 196 -3.25 -9.66 -6.76
CA SER A 196 -3.22 -8.29 -7.28
C SER A 196 -1.92 -7.98 -8.01
N TYR A 197 -0.77 -8.39 -7.48
CA TYR A 197 0.51 -8.20 -8.17
C TYR A 197 0.66 -9.07 -9.42
N SER A 198 0.13 -10.29 -9.40
CA SER A 198 0.04 -11.14 -10.59
C SER A 198 -0.82 -10.47 -11.66
N TYR A 199 -1.97 -9.92 -11.27
CA TYR A 199 -2.89 -9.26 -12.18
C TYR A 199 -2.33 -7.96 -12.80
N PHE A 200 -1.82 -7.03 -11.97
CA PHE A 200 -1.39 -5.70 -12.43
C PHE A 200 0.04 -5.65 -12.95
N TYR A 201 0.93 -6.52 -12.45
CA TYR A 201 2.36 -6.53 -12.82
C TYR A 201 2.81 -7.81 -13.52
N GLY A 202 1.94 -8.82 -13.69
CA GLY A 202 2.33 -10.12 -14.27
C GLY A 202 3.33 -10.91 -13.42
N SER A 203 3.47 -10.56 -12.13
CA SER A 203 4.51 -11.09 -11.25
C SER A 203 3.99 -12.30 -10.47
N SER A 204 4.62 -13.47 -10.65
CA SER A 204 4.29 -14.71 -9.92
C SER A 204 4.98 -14.82 -8.54
N LYS A 205 5.35 -13.68 -7.93
CA LYS A 205 6.02 -13.65 -6.63
C LYS A 205 5.04 -13.94 -5.50
N SER A 206 5.54 -14.59 -4.44
CA SER A 206 4.74 -14.75 -3.22
C SER A 206 4.48 -13.38 -2.57
N ALA A 207 3.38 -13.26 -1.82
CA ALA A 207 3.08 -12.05 -1.08
C ALA A 207 4.21 -11.64 -0.12
N SER A 208 4.89 -12.62 0.50
CA SER A 208 6.06 -12.34 1.35
C SER A 208 7.23 -11.74 0.55
N GLN A 209 7.51 -12.24 -0.66
CA GLN A 209 8.52 -11.66 -1.54
C GLN A 209 8.16 -10.24 -1.97
N ILE A 210 6.89 -10.01 -2.33
CA ILE A 210 6.37 -8.69 -2.71
C ILE A 210 6.50 -7.69 -1.57
N ILE A 211 6.05 -8.06 -0.37
CA ILE A 211 6.13 -7.20 0.82
C ILE A 211 7.59 -6.93 1.16
N ARG A 212 8.44 -7.96 1.20
CA ARG A 212 9.87 -7.80 1.47
C ARG A 212 10.54 -6.86 0.48
N GLN A 213 10.24 -6.99 -0.80
CA GLN A 213 10.75 -6.09 -1.84
C GLN A 213 10.29 -4.65 -1.59
N ASN A 214 8.99 -4.41 -1.43
CA ASN A 214 8.45 -3.07 -1.22
C ASN A 214 8.95 -2.40 0.06
N VAL A 215 8.96 -3.15 1.17
CA VAL A 215 9.48 -2.71 2.47
C VAL A 215 10.95 -2.33 2.35
N THR A 216 11.75 -3.15 1.65
CA THR A 216 13.16 -2.85 1.40
C THR A 216 13.32 -1.58 0.57
N ILE A 217 12.61 -1.46 -0.56
CA ILE A 217 12.67 -0.26 -1.43
C ILE A 217 12.29 0.99 -0.66
N ASN A 218 11.21 0.95 0.11
CA ASN A 218 10.73 2.13 0.82
C ASN A 218 11.68 2.53 1.97
N ALA A 219 12.18 1.55 2.71
CA ALA A 219 13.18 1.81 3.75
C ALA A 219 14.50 2.34 3.17
N LEU A 220 14.86 1.91 1.95
CA LEU A 220 15.99 2.47 1.19
C LEU A 220 15.70 3.92 0.79
N LYS A 221 14.52 4.22 0.25
CA LYS A 221 14.11 5.59 -0.08
C LYS A 221 14.26 6.51 1.13
N GLU A 222 13.81 6.09 2.31
CA GLU A 222 13.98 6.86 3.55
C GLU A 222 15.44 7.02 3.98
N GLY A 223 16.23 5.96 3.88
CA GLY A 223 17.67 6.02 4.14
C GLY A 223 18.36 7.03 3.23
N ILE A 224 18.02 7.01 1.94
CA ILE A 224 18.54 7.91 0.91
C ILE A 224 18.08 9.35 1.17
N THR A 225 16.80 9.58 1.43
CA THR A 225 16.29 10.93 1.68
C THR A 225 16.91 11.53 2.94
N SER A 226 17.05 10.75 4.00
CA SER A 226 17.70 11.23 5.22
C SER A 226 19.21 11.43 5.05
N TYR A 227 19.89 10.62 4.22
CA TYR A 227 21.28 10.89 3.82
C TYR A 227 21.39 12.20 3.03
N ALA A 228 20.54 12.40 2.05
CA ALA A 228 20.53 13.60 1.21
C ALA A 228 20.20 14.86 2.02
N ALA A 229 19.24 14.78 2.95
CA ALA A 229 18.91 15.87 3.87
C ALA A 229 20.08 16.27 4.78
N ARG A 230 20.89 15.31 5.25
CA ARG A 230 22.07 15.60 6.08
C ARG A 230 23.25 16.17 5.29
N ASN A 231 23.37 15.81 4.01
CA ASN A 231 24.47 16.25 3.15
C ASN A 231 24.11 17.43 2.24
N GLY A 232 22.89 17.97 2.33
CA GLY A 232 22.44 19.10 1.50
C GLY A 232 22.18 18.76 0.04
N ASP A 233 22.01 17.48 -0.30
CA ASP A 233 21.76 17.01 -1.68
C ASP A 233 20.27 17.14 -2.05
N SER A 234 19.84 18.38 -2.31
CA SER A 234 18.46 18.69 -2.70
C SER A 234 18.09 18.14 -4.08
N ALA A 235 19.06 17.95 -4.98
CA ALA A 235 18.84 17.43 -6.32
C ALA A 235 18.38 15.96 -6.29
N SER A 236 19.05 15.11 -5.50
CA SER A 236 18.64 13.71 -5.31
C SER A 236 17.26 13.60 -4.65
N LEU A 237 16.93 14.49 -3.71
CA LEU A 237 15.61 14.55 -3.08
C LEU A 237 14.50 14.90 -4.08
N VAL A 238 14.73 15.92 -4.91
CA VAL A 238 13.76 16.34 -5.93
C VAL A 238 13.59 15.24 -6.97
N ASN A 239 14.68 14.63 -7.44
CA ASN A 239 14.60 13.54 -8.41
C ASN A 239 13.82 12.34 -7.84
N LEU A 240 14.12 11.93 -6.60
CA LEU A 240 13.42 10.82 -5.95
C LEU A 240 11.92 11.11 -5.74
N ALA A 241 11.58 12.32 -5.30
CA ALA A 241 10.19 12.75 -5.16
C ALA A 241 9.46 12.75 -6.51
N THR A 242 10.13 13.21 -7.58
CA THR A 242 9.61 13.25 -8.94
C THR A 242 9.36 11.84 -9.47
N THR A 243 10.32 10.92 -9.32
CA THR A 243 10.17 9.51 -9.71
C THR A 243 9.04 8.82 -8.95
N SER A 244 8.93 9.05 -7.64
CA SER A 244 7.83 8.52 -6.82
C SER A 244 6.46 9.04 -7.29
N SER A 245 6.39 10.32 -7.68
CA SER A 245 5.18 10.93 -8.24
C SER A 245 4.80 10.32 -9.60
N MET A 246 5.77 10.14 -10.49
CA MET A 246 5.55 9.54 -11.82
C MET A 246 5.06 8.10 -11.72
N GLU A 247 5.59 7.31 -10.79
CA GLU A 247 5.10 5.93 -10.56
C GLU A 247 3.64 5.90 -10.09
N LYS A 248 3.26 6.79 -9.16
CA LYS A 248 1.86 6.93 -8.73
C LYS A 248 0.95 7.36 -9.88
N GLN A 249 1.40 8.29 -10.72
CA GLN A 249 0.66 8.72 -11.89
C GLN A 249 0.49 7.59 -12.92
N ARG A 250 1.54 6.81 -13.18
CA ARG A 250 1.48 5.64 -14.07
C ARG A 250 0.48 4.61 -13.56
N LEU A 251 0.52 4.29 -12.26
CA LEU A 251 -0.44 3.38 -11.64
C LEU A 251 -1.88 3.88 -11.76
N ALA A 252 -2.12 5.18 -11.57
CA ALA A 252 -3.43 5.79 -11.78
C ALA A 252 -3.89 5.64 -13.25
N HIS A 253 -3.02 5.89 -14.23
CA HIS A 253 -3.34 5.72 -15.65
C HIS A 253 -3.66 4.26 -16.02
N VAL A 254 -2.88 3.29 -15.51
CA VAL A 254 -3.13 1.86 -15.72
C VAL A 254 -4.47 1.45 -15.10
N SER A 255 -4.76 1.95 -13.90
CA SER A 255 -6.03 1.68 -13.21
C SER A 255 -7.22 2.23 -14.00
N ILE A 256 -7.12 3.48 -14.50
CA ILE A 256 -8.16 4.10 -15.34
C ILE A 256 -8.33 3.32 -16.66
N GLY A 257 -7.23 2.91 -17.30
CA GLY A 257 -7.26 2.13 -18.54
C GLY A 257 -7.98 0.78 -18.35
N HIS A 258 -7.72 0.09 -17.24
CA HIS A 258 -8.43 -1.15 -16.92
C HIS A 258 -9.91 -0.94 -16.61
N VAL A 259 -10.28 0.15 -15.92
CA VAL A 259 -11.69 0.51 -15.72
C VAL A 259 -12.36 0.77 -17.07
N ALA A 260 -11.73 1.53 -17.97
CA ALA A 260 -12.26 1.83 -19.29
C ALA A 260 -12.42 0.59 -20.18
N MET A 261 -11.43 -0.32 -20.20
CA MET A 261 -11.53 -1.56 -20.99
C MET A 261 -12.65 -2.49 -20.55
N ARG A 262 -13.13 -2.37 -19.31
CA ARG A 262 -14.19 -3.22 -18.75
C ARG A 262 -15.57 -2.56 -18.74
N THR A 263 -15.64 -1.24 -18.94
CA THR A 263 -16.90 -0.47 -19.08
C THR A 263 -17.27 -0.17 -20.54
N LEU A 264 -16.37 -0.43 -21.48
CA LEU A 264 -16.69 -0.44 -22.91
C LEU A 264 -17.49 -1.72 -23.24
N PRO A 265 -18.61 -1.59 -23.99
CA PRO A 265 -19.50 -2.71 -24.34
C PRO A 265 -18.87 -3.74 -25.28
#